data_AF-A0A933HD15-F1
#
_entry.id   AF-A0A933HD15-F1
#
_cell.length_a   1.000
_cell.length_b   1.000
_cell.length_c   1.000
_cell.angle_alpha   90.00
_cell.angle_beta   90.00
_cell.angle_gamma   90.00
#
_symmetry.space_group_name_H-M   'P 1'
#
loop_
_entity.id
_entity.type
_entity.pdbx_description
1 polymer ?
#
loop_
_entity_poly.entity_id
_entity_poly.type
_entity_poly.pdbx_seq_one_letter_code
_entity_poly.pdbx_strand_id
1 'polypeptide(L)'
;SDIRVKKDVRPFTDGLEVIKKLNPISYKLNGKAGLPKDKEGISIIANDVQDIVPYCISKYKAKLEQSDTKETELYDFNSGALTFVLINAVKEQQNEIASITLAMTKQEKEIEELKAEIKKLKN
;
A
#
# COMPACT_ATOMS: atom_id res chain seq x y z
N SER A 1 -14.92 16.38 -0.23
CA SER A 1 -13.83 16.85 0.64
C SER A 1 -13.48 18.27 0.23
N ASP A 2 -13.86 19.28 0.99
CA ASP A 2 -13.69 20.72 0.65
C ASP A 2 -12.46 21.30 1.38
N ILE A 3 -11.72 22.23 0.76
CA ILE A 3 -10.53 22.85 1.38
C ILE A 3 -10.90 23.80 2.53
N ARG A 4 -12.10 24.40 2.51
CA ARG A 4 -12.56 25.37 3.52
C ARG A 4 -12.82 24.74 4.89
N VAL A 5 -12.92 23.42 4.95
CA VAL A 5 -13.07 22.64 6.19
C VAL A 5 -11.77 21.94 6.60
N LYS A 6 -10.62 22.35 6.04
CA LYS A 6 -9.29 21.79 6.32
C LYS A 6 -8.33 22.89 6.77
N LYS A 7 -7.43 22.52 7.68
CA LYS A 7 -6.28 23.34 8.09
C LYS A 7 -5.04 22.46 8.10
N ASP A 8 -3.86 23.08 8.08
CA ASP A 8 -2.56 22.40 8.17
C ASP A 8 -2.35 21.31 7.09
N VAL A 9 -2.80 21.59 5.86
CA VAL A 9 -2.71 20.64 4.74
C VAL A 9 -1.24 20.41 4.38
N ARG A 10 -0.81 19.15 4.41
CA ARG A 10 0.53 18.70 4.02
C ARG A 10 0.41 17.60 2.97
N PRO A 11 1.42 17.43 2.10
CA PRO A 11 1.48 16.27 1.22
C PRO A 11 1.45 14.97 2.04
N PHE A 12 0.63 14.02 1.59
CA PHE A 12 0.66 12.64 2.05
C PHE A 12 1.49 11.85 1.05
N THR A 13 2.65 11.33 1.48
CA THR A 13 3.71 10.82 0.59
C THR A 13 3.89 9.31 0.64
N ASP A 14 3.16 8.61 1.51
CA ASP A 14 3.22 7.16 1.54
C ASP A 14 2.74 6.59 0.20
N GLY A 15 3.49 5.62 -0.33
CA GLY A 15 3.36 5.13 -1.69
C GLY A 15 3.85 3.69 -1.84
N LEU A 16 4.64 3.41 -2.88
CA LEU A 16 5.03 2.07 -3.30
C LEU A 16 5.72 1.27 -2.17
N GLU A 17 6.64 1.90 -1.44
CA GLU A 17 7.38 1.23 -0.37
C GLU A 17 6.50 0.85 0.83
N VAL A 18 5.37 1.53 1.04
CA VAL A 18 4.40 1.16 2.08
C VAL A 18 3.61 -0.05 1.64
N ILE A 19 3.01 -0.02 0.43
CA ILE A 19 2.18 -1.14 -0.05
C ILE A 19 2.98 -2.44 -0.21
N LYS A 20 4.30 -2.36 -0.52
CA LYS A 20 5.20 -3.51 -0.60
C LYS A 20 5.38 -4.25 0.74
N LYS A 21 5.10 -3.59 1.87
CA LYS A 21 5.22 -4.17 3.22
C LYS A 21 3.89 -4.72 3.73
N LEU A 22 2.79 -4.47 3.03
CA LEU A 22 1.47 -4.94 3.42
C LEU A 22 1.25 -6.37 2.92
N ASN A 23 0.72 -7.23 3.79
CA ASN A 23 0.39 -8.61 3.48
C ASN A 23 -1.12 -8.84 3.65
N PRO A 24 -1.94 -8.60 2.61
CA PRO A 24 -3.36 -8.89 2.68
C PRO A 24 -3.62 -10.38 2.92
N ILE A 25 -4.66 -10.69 3.67
CA ILE A 25 -5.09 -12.04 4.01
C ILE A 25 -6.57 -12.24 3.69
N SER A 26 -6.96 -13.47 3.39
CA SER A 26 -8.33 -13.93 3.53
C SER A 26 -8.50 -14.58 4.90
N TYR A 27 -9.67 -14.42 5.51
CA TYR A 27 -9.93 -14.94 6.84
C TYR A 27 -11.41 -15.29 7.05
N LYS A 28 -11.67 -16.05 8.12
CA LYS A 28 -13.00 -16.26 8.70
C LYS A 28 -13.01 -15.73 10.12
N LEU A 29 -14.09 -15.04 10.47
CA LEU A 29 -14.28 -14.58 11.84
C LEU A 29 -14.52 -15.78 12.79
N ASN A 30 -13.90 -15.74 13.97
CA ASN A 30 -13.97 -16.83 14.96
C ASN A 30 -15.19 -16.74 15.89
N GLY A 31 -16.03 -15.71 15.76
CA GLY A 31 -17.22 -15.50 16.59
C GLY A 31 -16.98 -14.74 17.90
N LYS A 32 -15.72 -14.37 18.21
CA LYS A 32 -15.37 -13.65 19.43
C LYS A 32 -15.70 -12.16 19.32
N ALA A 33 -15.72 -11.46 20.45
CA ALA A 33 -15.98 -10.03 20.54
C ALA A 33 -17.32 -9.58 19.94
N GLY A 34 -18.33 -10.46 19.96
CA GLY A 34 -19.66 -10.18 19.39
C GLY A 34 -19.72 -10.17 17.86
N LEU A 35 -18.67 -10.63 17.19
CA LEU A 35 -18.62 -10.72 15.72
C LEU A 35 -19.27 -12.02 15.21
N PRO A 36 -19.83 -12.03 13.99
CA PRO A 36 -20.44 -13.24 13.43
C PRO A 36 -19.38 -14.30 13.13
N LYS A 37 -19.62 -15.54 13.58
CA LYS A 37 -18.73 -16.68 13.30
C LYS A 37 -18.78 -17.08 11.83
N ASP A 38 -17.66 -17.56 11.29
CA ASP A 38 -17.48 -18.13 9.96
C ASP A 38 -17.73 -17.17 8.78
N LYS A 39 -18.03 -15.90 9.04
CA LYS A 39 -18.11 -14.86 8.01
C LYS A 39 -16.73 -14.64 7.39
N GLU A 40 -16.68 -14.77 6.07
CA GLU A 40 -15.47 -14.57 5.26
C GLU A 40 -15.17 -13.09 5.06
N GLY A 41 -13.89 -12.75 4.94
CA GLY A 41 -13.42 -11.42 4.65
C GLY A 41 -12.02 -11.40 4.03
N ILE A 42 -11.66 -10.26 3.46
CA ILE A 42 -10.32 -9.92 2.99
C ILE A 42 -9.88 -8.70 3.78
N SER A 43 -8.73 -8.77 4.43
CA SER A 43 -8.21 -7.67 5.26
C SER A 43 -6.69 -7.83 5.44
N ILE A 44 -6.15 -7.22 6.49
CA ILE A 44 -4.78 -7.38 6.97
C ILE A 44 -4.80 -7.64 8.48
N ILE A 45 -3.71 -8.18 9.02
CA ILE A 45 -3.54 -8.31 10.46
C ILE A 45 -3.14 -6.95 11.03
N ALA A 46 -4.00 -6.35 11.85
CA ALA A 46 -3.79 -4.99 12.37
C ALA A 46 -2.50 -4.85 13.20
N ASN A 47 -2.12 -5.90 13.95
CA ASN A 47 -0.88 -5.93 14.72
C ASN A 47 0.37 -5.85 13.84
N ASP A 48 0.36 -6.51 12.67
CA ASP A 48 1.52 -6.59 11.78
C ASP A 48 1.82 -5.25 11.10
N VAL A 49 0.82 -4.38 11.00
CA VAL A 49 0.92 -3.12 10.24
C VAL A 49 0.89 -1.88 11.12
N GLN A 50 0.87 -2.03 12.45
CA GLN A 50 0.79 -0.91 13.37
C GLN A 50 1.95 0.07 13.21
N ASP A 51 3.17 -0.43 12.95
CA ASP A 51 4.35 0.41 12.73
C ASP A 51 4.51 0.84 11.26
N ILE A 52 3.72 0.26 10.34
CA ILE A 52 3.79 0.53 8.90
C ILE A 52 2.78 1.61 8.52
N VAL A 53 1.53 1.46 8.95
CA VAL A 53 0.42 2.39 8.66
C VAL A 53 -0.36 2.72 9.95
N PRO A 54 0.28 3.36 10.96
CA PRO A 54 -0.35 3.62 12.26
C PRO A 54 -1.65 4.43 12.14
N TYR A 55 -1.77 5.28 11.11
CA TYR A 55 -2.98 6.08 10.84
C TYR A 55 -4.18 5.25 10.36
N CYS A 56 -3.97 3.98 10.00
CA CYS A 56 -5.04 3.01 9.71
C CYS A 56 -5.47 2.22 10.94
N ILE A 57 -4.75 2.30 12.06
CA ILE A 57 -5.03 1.50 13.26
C ILE A 57 -5.73 2.36 14.31
N SER A 58 -6.82 1.83 14.86
CA SER A 58 -7.42 2.35 16.08
C SER A 58 -7.58 1.23 17.11
N LYS A 59 -7.85 1.61 18.36
CA LYS A 59 -8.02 0.66 19.47
C LYS A 59 -9.41 0.82 20.05
N TYR A 60 -10.02 -0.30 20.41
CA TYR A 60 -11.29 -0.34 21.13
C TYR A 60 -11.26 -1.43 22.18
N LYS A 61 -12.17 -1.35 23.16
CA LYS A 61 -12.31 -2.37 24.20
C LYS A 61 -13.62 -3.13 23.99
N ALA A 62 -13.55 -4.44 24.11
CA ALA A 62 -14.71 -5.32 24.08
C ALA A 62 -14.46 -6.55 24.95
N LYS A 63 -15.52 -7.19 25.43
CA LYS A 63 -15.42 -8.54 25.99
C LYS A 63 -15.06 -9.52 24.87
N LEU A 64 -14.01 -10.32 25.04
CA LEU A 64 -13.59 -11.25 23.98
C LEU A 64 -14.54 -12.46 23.94
N GLU A 65 -14.86 -12.99 25.12
CA GLU A 65 -15.96 -13.93 25.35
C GLU A 65 -17.09 -13.24 26.14
N GLN A 66 -18.35 -13.62 25.91
CA GLN A 66 -19.48 -13.00 26.60
C GLN A 66 -19.40 -13.14 28.15
N SER A 67 -18.78 -14.23 28.61
CA SER A 67 -18.55 -14.53 30.02
C SER A 67 -17.42 -13.72 30.66
N ASP A 68 -16.62 -13.00 29.88
CA ASP A 68 -15.50 -12.25 30.43
C ASP A 68 -15.98 -11.15 31.38
N THR A 69 -15.27 -11.01 32.51
CA THR A 69 -15.54 -9.96 33.50
C THR A 69 -14.81 -8.67 33.20
N LYS A 70 -13.78 -8.72 32.34
CA LYS A 70 -12.98 -7.57 31.89
C LYS A 70 -12.98 -7.49 30.37
N GLU A 71 -12.87 -6.29 29.86
CA GLU A 71 -12.69 -6.06 28.43
C GLU A 71 -11.23 -6.28 28.02
N THR A 72 -11.05 -6.76 26.80
CA THR A 72 -9.76 -6.87 26.11
C THR A 72 -9.61 -5.68 25.15
N GLU A 73 -8.41 -5.11 25.10
CA GLU A 73 -8.07 -4.13 24.06
C GLU A 73 -7.86 -4.86 22.73
N LEU A 74 -8.60 -4.43 21.72
CA LEU A 74 -8.57 -4.96 20.36
C LEU A 74 -8.19 -3.84 19.39
N TYR A 75 -7.62 -4.25 18.27
CA TYR A 75 -7.23 -3.36 17.19
C TYR A 75 -8.31 -3.37 16.11
N ASP A 76 -8.67 -2.18 15.63
CA ASP A 76 -9.51 -1.98 14.45
C ASP A 76 -8.68 -1.39 13.32
N PHE A 77 -9.05 -1.72 12.08
CA PHE A 77 -8.33 -1.36 10.87
C PHE A 77 -9.23 -0.60 9.90
N ASN A 78 -8.89 0.67 9.65
CA ASN A 78 -9.54 1.51 8.65
C ASN A 78 -8.66 1.65 7.40
N SER A 79 -9.05 0.97 6.33
CA SER A 79 -8.30 0.94 5.06
C SER A 79 -8.44 2.21 4.21
N GLY A 80 -9.26 3.19 4.60
CA GLY A 80 -9.60 4.34 3.75
C GLY A 80 -8.37 5.14 3.27
N ALA A 81 -7.36 5.29 4.12
CA ALA A 81 -6.12 5.98 3.76
C ALA A 81 -5.27 5.19 2.74
N LEU A 82 -5.36 3.86 2.71
CA LEU A 82 -4.59 3.02 1.77
C LEU A 82 -4.96 3.28 0.31
N THR A 83 -6.18 3.76 0.03
CA THR A 83 -6.55 4.19 -1.32
C THR A 83 -5.62 5.30 -1.83
N PHE A 84 -5.25 6.25 -0.96
CA PHE A 84 -4.33 7.34 -1.34
C PHE A 84 -2.89 6.86 -1.42
N VAL A 85 -2.49 5.92 -0.56
CA VAL A 85 -1.18 5.25 -0.67
C VAL A 85 -1.06 4.55 -2.03
N LEU A 86 -2.10 3.83 -2.46
CA LEU A 86 -2.13 3.17 -3.76
C LEU A 86 -2.05 4.17 -4.92
N ILE A 87 -2.77 5.30 -4.84
CA ILE A 87 -2.69 6.37 -5.85
C ILE A 87 -1.25 6.88 -5.98
N ASN A 88 -0.57 7.12 -4.86
CA ASN A 88 0.82 7.56 -4.87
C ASN A 88 1.75 6.49 -5.44
N ALA A 89 1.59 5.23 -5.02
CA ALA A 89 2.37 4.10 -5.51
C ALA A 89 2.26 3.93 -7.04
N VAL A 90 1.06 4.04 -7.60
CA VAL A 90 0.86 3.95 -9.06
C VAL A 90 1.53 5.11 -9.80
N LYS A 91 1.51 6.32 -9.23
CA LYS A 91 2.24 7.47 -9.81
C LYS A 91 3.75 7.26 -9.77
N GLU A 92 4.28 6.76 -8.66
CA GLU A 92 5.70 6.41 -8.52
C GLU A 92 6.10 5.36 -9.56
N GLN A 93 5.33 4.28 -9.68
CA GLN A 93 5.54 3.25 -10.70
C GLN A 93 5.50 3.83 -12.12
N GLN A 94 4.55 4.72 -12.42
CA GLN A 94 4.45 5.33 -13.75
C GLN A 94 5.68 6.20 -14.08
N ASN A 95 6.23 6.90 -13.09
CA ASN A 95 7.44 7.69 -13.25
C ASN A 95 8.68 6.80 -13.48
N GLU A 96 8.77 5.67 -12.76
CA GLU A 96 9.84 4.68 -12.95
C GLU A 96 9.77 4.06 -14.35
N ILE A 97 8.57 3.63 -14.80
CA ILE A 97 8.34 3.09 -16.15
C ILE A 97 8.75 4.10 -17.22
N ALA A 98 8.36 5.36 -17.07
CA ALA A 98 8.73 6.41 -18.03
C ALA A 98 10.25 6.63 -18.10
N SER A 99 10.91 6.62 -16.95
CA SER A 99 12.37 6.79 -16.85
C SER A 99 13.12 5.62 -17.49
N ILE A 100 12.67 4.39 -17.22
CA ILE A 100 13.22 3.17 -17.83
C ILE A 100 13.02 3.20 -19.34
N THR A 101 11.83 3.56 -19.81
CA THR A 101 11.50 3.61 -21.25
C THR A 101 12.40 4.61 -21.97
N LEU A 102 12.61 5.80 -21.38
CA LEU A 102 13.51 6.81 -21.95
C LEU A 102 14.96 6.31 -22.04
N ALA A 103 15.44 5.64 -20.99
CA ALA A 103 16.78 5.06 -20.98
C ALA A 103 16.94 3.97 -22.06
N MET A 104 15.93 3.10 -22.21
CA MET A 104 15.90 2.08 -23.25
C MET A 104 15.96 2.69 -24.66
N THR A 105 15.13 3.68 -24.96
CA THR A 105 15.16 4.35 -26.28
C THR A 105 16.52 5.01 -26.57
N LYS A 106 17.17 5.58 -25.55
CA LYS A 106 18.52 6.15 -25.71
C LYS A 106 19.55 5.05 -26.04
N GLN A 107 19.51 3.94 -25.30
CA GLN A 107 20.41 2.81 -25.54
C GLN A 107 20.20 2.18 -26.92
N GLU A 108 18.95 2.03 -27.37
CA GLU A 108 18.63 1.54 -28.72
C GLU A 108 19.25 2.43 -29.80
N LYS A 109 19.16 3.76 -29.64
CA LYS A 109 19.79 4.70 -30.57
C LYS A 109 21.31 4.57 -30.60
N GLU A 110 21.96 4.51 -29.43
CA GLU A 110 23.42 4.34 -29.34
C GLU A 110 23.87 3.02 -29.99
N ILE A 111 23.10 1.94 -29.82
CA ILE A 111 23.37 0.65 -30.46
C ILE A 111 23.29 0.76 -31.99
N GLU A 112 22.28 1.44 -32.53
CA GLU A 112 22.15 1.64 -33.99
C GLU A 112 23.29 2.50 -34.57
N GLU A 113 23.71 3.54 -33.85
CA GLU A 113 24.86 4.36 -34.23
C GLU A 113 26.16 3.53 -34.26
N LEU A 114 26.42 2.74 -33.22
CA LEU A 114 27.58 1.84 -33.16
C LEU A 114 27.55 0.77 -34.25
N LYS A 115 26.39 0.18 -34.54
CA LYS A 115 26.24 -0.79 -35.66
C LYS A 115 26.58 -0.13 -37.00
N ALA A 116 26.16 1.11 -37.21
CA ALA A 116 26.47 1.85 -38.43
C ALA A 116 27.98 2.15 -38.54
N GLU A 117 28.65 2.52 -37.46
CA GLU A 117 30.10 2.70 -37.43
C GLU A 117 30.87 1.40 -37.70
N ILE A 118 30.49 0.30 -37.06
CA ILE A 118 31.09 -1.02 -37.29
C ILE A 118 30.96 -1.43 -38.76
N LYS A 119 29.81 -1.15 -39.40
CA LYS A 119 29.60 -1.42 -40.82
C LYS A 119 30.54 -0.60 -41.72
N LYS A 120 30.81 0.66 -41.37
CA LYS A 120 31.76 1.52 -42.10
C LYS A 120 33.20 1.03 -41.96
N LEU A 121 33.58 0.45 -40.81
CA LEU A 121 34.94 -0.06 -40.58
C LEU A 121 35.21 -1.41 -41.24
N LYS A 122 34.16 -2.18 -41.57
CA LYS A 122 34.26 -3.50 -42.20
C LYS A 122 34.23 -3.46 -43.73
N ASN A 123 33.89 -2.32 -44.32
CA ASN A 123 33.87 -2.08 -45.77
C ASN A 123 35.07 -1.21 -46.16
#